data_AF-A0A958FQV0-F1
#
_entry.id   AF-A0A958FQV0-F1
#
_cell.length_a   1.000
_cell.length_b   1.000
_cell.length_c   1.000
_cell.angle_alpha   90.00
_cell.angle_beta   90.00
_cell.angle_gamma   90.00
#
_symmetry.space_group_name_H-M   'P 1'
#
loop_
_entity.id
_entity.type
_entity.pdbx_description
1 polymer ?
#
loop_
_entity_poly.entity_id
_entity_poly.type
_entity_poly.pdbx_seq_one_letter_code
_entity_poly.pdbx_strand_id
1 'polypeptide(L)'
;MGGMIAEFFRGFRSYGNAHRVIIRHRLWRFLVIPGILSIAVVIAIIWFGGVYFDNWANALVQYALPESLRGDATRAIAMVLLWILLVLLAFMTYKHITLAFLAPILGHLSEKTEVLLGHQSAEGFSIARLLQDLGRGITINLRNLLYTLVLTAIVWPLVFVPLIG
;
A
#
# COMPACT_ATOMS: atom_id res chain seq x y z
N MET A 1 6.84 -29.50 -25.41
CA MET A 1 7.72 -28.31 -25.28
C MET A 1 6.96 -27.10 -25.82
N GLY A 2 6.29 -26.33 -24.98
CA GLY A 2 5.65 -25.07 -25.39
C GLY A 2 6.67 -23.94 -25.22
N GLY A 3 7.02 -23.23 -26.30
CA GLY A 3 7.96 -22.12 -26.21
C GLY A 3 7.47 -21.00 -25.28
N MET A 4 8.38 -20.16 -24.79
CA MET A 4 8.09 -19.05 -23.86
C MET A 4 6.89 -18.17 -24.27
N ILE A 5 6.62 -18.05 -25.58
CA ILE A 5 5.48 -17.30 -26.12
C ILE A 5 4.14 -17.99 -25.79
N ALA A 6 4.08 -19.32 -25.85
CA ALA A 6 2.88 -20.08 -25.49
C ALA A 6 2.59 -20.04 -23.98
N GLU A 7 3.64 -20.02 -23.15
CA GLU A 7 3.56 -19.80 -21.70
C GLU A 7 3.02 -18.38 -21.39
N PHE A 8 3.53 -17.36 -22.09
CA PHE A 8 3.04 -15.98 -21.96
C PHE A 8 1.55 -15.84 -22.30
N PHE A 9 1.11 -16.42 -23.43
CA PHE A 9 -0.31 -16.42 -23.82
C PHE A 9 -1.19 -17.23 -22.85
N ARG A 10 -0.68 -18.31 -22.24
CA ARG A 10 -1.38 -19.01 -21.16
C ARG A 10 -1.51 -18.16 -19.91
N GLY A 11 -0.45 -17.46 -19.51
CA GLY A 11 -0.46 -16.53 -18.39
C GLY A 11 -1.50 -15.42 -18.59
N PHE A 12 -1.57 -14.85 -19.79
CA PHE A 12 -2.57 -13.83 -20.10
C PHE A 12 -4.00 -14.37 -20.05
N ARG A 13 -4.24 -15.58 -20.58
CA ARG A 13 -5.56 -16.23 -20.53
C ARG A 13 -5.95 -16.69 -19.10
N SER A 14 -4.98 -16.88 -18.21
CA SER A 14 -5.22 -17.26 -16.82
C SER A 14 -5.91 -16.15 -16.00
N TYR A 15 -5.70 -14.88 -16.34
CA TYR A 15 -6.40 -13.75 -15.69
C TYR A 15 -7.93 -13.85 -15.83
N GLY A 16 -8.43 -14.27 -17.00
CA GLY A 16 -9.86 -14.50 -17.22
C GLY A 16 -10.41 -15.67 -16.41
N ASN A 17 -9.60 -16.72 -16.23
CA ASN A 17 -9.95 -17.86 -15.37
C ASN A 17 -9.91 -17.49 -13.88
N ALA A 18 -8.96 -16.63 -13.46
CA ALA A 18 -8.85 -16.13 -12.10
C ALA A 18 -10.11 -15.37 -11.67
N HIS A 19 -10.67 -14.53 -12.55
CA HIS A 19 -11.94 -13.85 -12.27
C HIS A 19 -13.09 -14.83 -12.00
N ARG A 20 -13.14 -15.93 -12.76
CA ARG A 20 -14.15 -16.99 -12.58
C ARG A 20 -13.95 -17.76 -11.27
N VAL A 21 -12.71 -17.97 -10.83
CA VAL A 21 -12.36 -18.57 -9.53
C VAL A 21 -12.75 -17.65 -8.36
N ILE A 22 -12.46 -16.34 -8.46
CA ILE A 22 -12.81 -15.34 -7.44
C ILE A 22 -14.32 -15.34 -7.16
N ILE A 23 -15.13 -15.36 -8.21
CA ILE A 23 -16.59 -15.38 -8.09
C ILE A 23 -17.06 -16.75 -7.58
N ARG A 24 -16.57 -17.86 -8.16
CA ARG A 24 -16.97 -19.23 -7.81
C ARG A 24 -16.66 -19.59 -6.34
N HIS A 25 -15.58 -19.06 -5.77
CA HIS A 25 -15.17 -19.35 -4.39
C HIS A 25 -15.57 -18.24 -3.39
N ARG A 26 -16.42 -17.30 -3.80
CA ARG A 26 -16.90 -16.17 -2.96
C ARG A 26 -15.79 -15.29 -2.37
N LEU A 27 -14.64 -15.21 -3.05
CA LEU A 27 -13.48 -14.44 -2.58
C LEU A 27 -13.70 -12.92 -2.70
N TRP A 28 -14.77 -12.49 -3.38
CA TRP A 28 -15.17 -11.09 -3.54
C TRP A 28 -15.36 -10.35 -2.21
N ARG A 29 -15.73 -11.04 -1.11
CA ARG A 29 -15.85 -10.42 0.23
C ARG A 29 -14.54 -9.82 0.72
N PHE A 30 -13.40 -10.39 0.32
CA PHE A 30 -12.08 -9.87 0.66
C PHE A 30 -11.69 -8.65 -0.17
N LEU A 31 -12.25 -8.53 -1.38
CA LEU A 31 -12.09 -7.36 -2.24
C LEU A 31 -12.86 -6.14 -1.71
N VAL A 32 -13.88 -6.36 -0.88
CA VAL A 32 -14.69 -5.29 -0.25
C VAL A 32 -13.98 -4.68 0.96
N ILE A 33 -13.00 -5.37 1.55
CA ILE A 33 -12.29 -4.92 2.77
C ILE A 33 -11.58 -3.57 2.57
N PRO A 34 -10.81 -3.34 1.48
CA PRO A 34 -10.26 -2.02 1.17
C PRO A 34 -11.33 -0.91 1.10
N GLY A 35 -12.52 -1.23 0.58
CA GLY A 35 -13.64 -0.29 0.46
C GLY A 35 -14.27 0.05 1.81
N ILE A 36 -14.43 -0.93 2.71
CA ILE A 36 -14.90 -0.66 4.08
C ILE A 36 -13.84 0.16 4.84
N LEU A 37 -12.57 -0.18 4.65
CA LEU A 37 -11.46 0.53 5.27
C LEU A 37 -11.38 2.00 4.81
N SER A 38 -11.65 2.29 3.52
CA SER A 38 -11.66 3.68 3.04
C SER A 38 -12.78 4.49 3.68
N ILE A 39 -13.97 3.92 3.82
CA ILE A 39 -15.10 4.56 4.51
C ILE A 39 -14.72 4.86 5.96
N ALA A 40 -14.13 3.88 6.67
CA ALA A 40 -13.68 4.06 8.04
C ALA A 40 -12.63 5.19 8.18
N VAL A 41 -11.67 5.25 7.26
CA VAL A 41 -10.64 6.31 7.22
C VAL A 41 -11.28 7.68 6.97
N VAL A 42 -12.24 7.79 6.06
CA VAL A 42 -12.96 9.05 5.81
C VAL A 42 -13.71 9.51 7.04
N ILE A 43 -14.42 8.61 7.73
CA ILE A 43 -15.12 8.93 8.97
C ILE A 43 -14.12 9.41 10.04
N ALA A 44 -12.98 8.73 10.18
CA ALA A 44 -11.93 9.12 11.11
C ALA A 44 -11.35 10.50 10.81
N ILE A 45 -11.12 10.83 9.54
CA ILE A 45 -10.64 12.16 9.10
C ILE A 45 -11.65 13.24 9.44
N ILE A 46 -12.93 13.03 9.13
CA ILE A 46 -14.00 14.01 9.41
C ILE A 46 -14.11 14.25 10.91
N TRP A 47 -14.13 13.18 11.71
CA TRP A 47 -14.20 13.27 13.16
C TRP A 47 -12.98 13.97 13.75
N PHE A 48 -11.77 13.58 13.35
CA PHE A 48 -10.52 14.16 13.83
C PHE A 48 -10.41 15.65 13.48
N GLY A 49 -10.66 15.99 12.21
CA GLY A 49 -10.65 17.38 11.76
C GLY A 49 -11.68 18.24 12.51
N GLY A 50 -12.90 17.73 12.68
CA GLY A 50 -13.97 18.43 13.39
C GLY A 50 -13.68 18.70 14.88
N VAL A 51 -12.96 17.81 15.56
CA VAL A 51 -12.64 17.97 16.99
C VAL A 51 -11.42 18.87 17.21
N TYR A 52 -10.38 18.75 16.38
CA TYR A 52 -9.08 19.35 16.68
C TYR A 52 -8.77 20.62 15.89
N PHE A 53 -9.31 20.79 14.68
CA PHE A 53 -8.84 21.85 13.78
C PHE A 53 -9.21 23.25 14.21
N ASP A 54 -10.31 23.45 14.93
CA ASP A 54 -10.63 24.77 15.46
C ASP A 54 -9.55 25.25 16.45
N ASN A 55 -9.15 24.37 17.37
CA ASN A 55 -8.10 24.68 18.35
C ASN A 55 -6.74 24.86 17.67
N TRP A 56 -6.43 24.00 16.70
CA TRP A 56 -5.12 24.03 16.02
C TRP A 56 -5.01 25.22 15.07
N ALA A 57 -6.07 25.59 14.35
CA ALA A 57 -6.09 26.77 13.50
C ALA A 57 -5.91 28.05 14.34
N ASN A 58 -6.59 28.13 15.50
CA ASN A 58 -6.40 29.25 16.43
C ASN A 58 -4.98 29.33 16.96
N ALA A 59 -4.40 28.20 17.38
CA ALA A 59 -3.02 28.14 17.84
C ALA A 59 -2.04 28.55 16.73
N LEU A 60 -2.21 28.03 15.51
CA LEU A 60 -1.36 28.37 14.37
C LEU A 60 -1.38 29.86 14.06
N VAL A 61 -2.55 30.49 14.03
CA VAL A 61 -2.66 31.94 13.78
C VAL A 61 -2.05 32.75 14.94
N GLN A 62 -2.24 32.34 16.19
CA GLN A 62 -1.69 33.04 17.35
C GLN A 62 -0.15 32.99 17.38
N TYR A 63 0.45 31.83 17.11
CA TYR A 63 1.90 31.65 17.19
C TYR A 63 2.64 32.08 15.91
N ALA A 64 2.05 31.89 14.73
CA ALA A 64 2.74 32.15 13.46
C ALA A 64 2.58 33.58 12.92
N LEU A 65 1.51 34.30 13.32
CA LEU A 65 1.19 35.61 12.74
C LEU A 65 1.27 36.77 13.77
N PRO A 66 1.79 37.94 13.35
CA PRO A 66 1.69 39.19 14.11
C PRO A 66 0.25 39.60 14.34
N GLU A 67 -0.03 40.34 15.42
CA GLU A 67 -1.39 40.76 15.79
C GLU A 67 -2.15 41.50 14.70
N SER A 68 -1.45 42.29 13.87
CA SER A 68 -2.04 43.05 12.75
C SER A 68 -2.66 42.18 11.65
N LEU A 69 -2.23 40.92 11.54
CA LEU A 69 -2.72 39.97 10.53
C LEU A 69 -3.68 38.93 11.14
N ARG A 70 -3.89 38.93 12.47
CA ARG A 70 -4.81 38.00 13.11
C ARG A 70 -6.26 38.41 12.79
N GLY A 71 -6.98 37.51 12.15
CA GLY A 71 -8.39 37.70 11.84
C GLY A 71 -9.03 36.47 11.24
N ASP A 72 -10.34 36.53 11.04
CA ASP A 72 -11.15 35.40 10.57
C ASP A 72 -10.67 34.84 9.22
N ALA A 73 -10.18 35.71 8.34
CA ALA A 73 -9.60 35.30 7.06
C ALA A 73 -8.37 34.39 7.23
N THR A 74 -7.45 34.75 8.14
CA THR A 74 -6.25 33.93 8.40
C THR A 74 -6.57 32.63 9.10
N ARG A 75 -7.59 32.61 9.98
CA ARG A 75 -8.08 31.37 10.61
C ARG A 75 -8.71 30.44 9.59
N ALA A 76 -9.53 30.97 8.67
CA ALA A 76 -10.13 30.18 7.59
C ALA A 76 -9.04 29.56 6.69
N ILE A 77 -8.01 30.33 6.34
CA ILE A 77 -6.87 29.82 5.57
C ILE A 77 -6.13 28.71 6.32
N ALA A 78 -5.82 28.92 7.62
CA ALA A 78 -5.15 27.91 8.44
C ALA A 78 -5.99 26.62 8.53
N MET A 79 -7.31 26.74 8.67
CA MET A 79 -8.22 25.60 8.72
C MET A 79 -8.24 24.82 7.40
N VAL A 80 -8.31 25.52 6.26
CA VAL A 80 -8.24 24.90 4.93
C VAL A 80 -6.91 24.17 4.73
N LEU A 81 -5.79 24.79 5.14
CA LEU A 81 -4.46 24.16 5.06
C LEU A 81 -4.37 22.90 5.92
N LEU A 82 -4.94 22.90 7.13
CA LEU A 82 -5.00 21.72 8.00
C LEU A 82 -5.81 20.58 7.36
N TRP A 83 -6.95 20.88 6.74
CA TRP A 83 -7.75 19.88 6.00
C TRP A 83 -7.00 19.29 4.81
N ILE A 84 -6.36 20.15 4.01
CA ILE A 84 -5.56 19.69 2.87
C ILE A 84 -4.43 18.78 3.35
N LEU A 85 -3.70 19.19 4.39
CA LEU A 85 -2.59 18.43 4.95
C LEU A 85 -3.06 17.05 5.45
N LEU A 86 -4.17 17.00 6.19
CA LEU A 86 -4.71 15.76 6.73
C LEU A 86 -5.19 14.81 5.63
N VAL A 87 -5.86 15.32 4.60
CA VAL A 87 -6.29 14.52 3.44
C VAL A 87 -5.09 13.95 2.70
N LEU A 88 -4.04 14.75 2.47
CA LEU A 88 -2.82 14.28 1.81
C LEU A 88 -2.13 13.19 2.63
N LEU A 89 -1.98 13.40 3.94
CA LEU A 89 -1.35 12.43 4.84
C LEU A 89 -2.16 11.13 4.89
N ALA A 90 -3.49 11.23 4.97
CA ALA A 90 -4.36 10.07 4.92
C ALA A 90 -4.28 9.33 3.58
N PHE A 91 -4.23 10.06 2.45
CA PHE A 91 -4.11 9.48 1.13
C PHE A 91 -2.79 8.70 0.96
N MET A 92 -1.67 9.27 1.40
CA MET A 92 -0.37 8.57 1.36
C MET A 92 -0.37 7.32 2.23
N THR A 93 -0.96 7.40 3.42
CA THR A 93 -0.96 6.31 4.40
C THR A 93 -1.97 5.21 4.05
N TYR A 94 -3.08 5.55 3.39
CA TYR A 94 -4.17 4.63 3.07
C TYR A 94 -3.70 3.40 2.28
N LYS A 95 -2.83 3.58 1.28
CA LYS A 95 -2.25 2.46 0.51
C LYS A 95 -1.51 1.49 1.43
N HIS A 96 -0.73 2.01 2.37
CA HIS A 96 0.11 1.19 3.25
C HIS A 96 -0.73 0.43 4.26
N ILE A 97 -1.73 1.08 4.86
CA ILE A 97 -2.68 0.42 5.77
C ILE A 97 -3.43 -0.67 5.01
N THR A 98 -3.97 -0.35 3.83
CA THR A 98 -4.74 -1.30 3.03
C THR A 98 -3.91 -2.53 2.66
N LEU A 99 -2.67 -2.35 2.21
CA LEU A 99 -1.77 -3.46 1.88
C LEU A 99 -1.41 -4.30 3.11
N ALA A 100 -1.16 -3.67 4.27
CA ALA A 100 -0.86 -4.39 5.51
C ALA A 100 -2.04 -5.27 5.95
N PHE A 101 -3.28 -4.80 5.79
CA PHE A 101 -4.48 -5.61 6.07
C PHE A 101 -4.74 -6.68 5.00
N LEU A 102 -4.48 -6.38 3.73
CA LEU A 102 -4.77 -7.29 2.62
C LEU A 102 -3.75 -8.43 2.51
N ALA A 103 -2.50 -8.20 2.89
CA ALA A 103 -1.42 -9.18 2.84
C ALA A 103 -1.73 -10.52 3.58
N PRO A 104 -2.15 -10.54 4.86
CA PRO A 104 -2.48 -11.80 5.55
C PRO A 104 -3.70 -12.49 4.94
N ILE A 105 -4.64 -11.70 4.43
CA ILE A 105 -5.87 -12.20 3.82
C ILE A 105 -5.56 -12.91 2.50
N LEU A 106 -4.73 -12.29 1.65
CA LEU A 106 -4.28 -12.88 0.39
C LEU A 106 -3.45 -14.14 0.63
N GLY A 107 -2.61 -14.16 1.67
CA GLY A 107 -1.88 -15.37 2.05
C GLY A 107 -2.81 -16.52 2.44
N HIS A 108 -3.81 -16.25 3.29
CA HIS A 108 -4.83 -17.25 3.65
C HIS A 108 -5.63 -17.74 2.43
N LEU A 109 -5.93 -16.84 1.51
CA LEU A 109 -6.63 -17.15 0.26
C LEU A 109 -5.81 -18.08 -0.62
N SER A 110 -4.52 -17.75 -0.82
CA SER A 110 -3.58 -18.47 -1.65
C SER A 110 -3.49 -19.93 -1.19
N GLU A 111 -3.34 -20.14 0.12
CA GLU A 111 -3.28 -21.46 0.74
C GLU A 111 -4.57 -22.26 0.50
N LYS A 112 -5.76 -21.65 0.65
CA LYS A 112 -7.03 -22.34 0.33
C LYS A 112 -7.13 -22.73 -1.14
N THR A 113 -6.66 -21.89 -2.06
CA THR A 113 -6.63 -22.23 -3.49
C THR A 113 -5.64 -23.35 -3.80
N GLU A 114 -4.48 -23.41 -3.14
CA GLU A 114 -3.51 -24.50 -3.33
C GLU A 114 -4.07 -25.86 -2.87
N VAL A 115 -4.77 -25.88 -1.73
CA VAL A 115 -5.46 -27.07 -1.23
C VAL A 115 -6.56 -27.53 -2.20
N LEU A 116 -7.37 -26.59 -2.72
CA LEU A 116 -8.41 -26.89 -3.70
C LEU A 116 -7.87 -27.41 -5.04
N LEU A 117 -6.62 -27.05 -5.39
CA LEU A 117 -5.93 -27.50 -6.60
C LEU A 117 -5.18 -28.83 -6.40
N GLY A 118 -5.27 -29.47 -5.22
CA GLY A 118 -4.74 -30.81 -4.97
C GLY A 118 -3.24 -30.87 -4.62
N HIS A 119 -2.60 -29.72 -4.35
CA HIS A 119 -1.27 -29.71 -3.76
C HIS A 119 -1.46 -29.94 -2.25
N GLN A 120 -0.86 -31.01 -1.69
CA GLN A 120 -0.95 -31.30 -0.27
C GLN A 120 -0.49 -30.08 0.52
N SER A 121 -1.37 -29.54 1.36
CA SER A 121 -1.06 -28.47 2.30
C SER A 121 0.01 -28.97 3.27
N ALA A 122 1.26 -28.61 2.99
CA ALA A 122 2.32 -28.71 3.97
C ALA A 122 2.04 -27.64 5.05
N GLU A 123 1.27 -28.07 6.06
CA GLU A 123 1.08 -27.41 7.35
C GLU A 123 0.12 -26.19 7.36
N GLY A 124 -0.93 -26.28 8.18
CA GLY A 124 -2.03 -25.31 8.18
C GLY A 124 -1.67 -23.86 8.54
N PHE A 125 -2.47 -22.94 8.01
CA PHE A 125 -2.40 -21.49 8.21
C PHE A 125 -1.99 -21.07 9.63
N SER A 126 -0.78 -20.53 9.74
CA SER A 126 -0.28 -19.87 10.94
C SER A 126 0.14 -18.45 10.62
N ILE A 127 -0.52 -17.47 11.26
CA ILE A 127 -0.17 -16.05 11.16
C ILE A 127 1.30 -15.82 11.54
N ALA A 128 1.82 -16.60 12.50
CA ALA A 128 3.22 -16.52 12.92
C ALA A 128 4.19 -16.87 11.78
N ARG A 129 3.84 -17.87 10.95
CA ARG A 129 4.67 -18.26 9.79
C ARG A 129 4.58 -17.25 8.66
N LEU A 130 3.39 -16.71 8.39
CA LEU A 130 3.23 -15.64 7.42
C LEU A 130 4.08 -14.42 7.79
N LEU A 131 4.08 -14.02 9.07
CA LEU A 131 4.95 -12.96 9.56
C LEU A 131 6.44 -13.31 9.48
N GLN A 132 6.81 -14.57 9.73
CA GLN A 132 8.19 -15.07 9.60
C GLN A 132 8.67 -15.07 8.15
N ASP A 133 7.82 -15.48 7.21
CA ASP A 133 8.09 -15.49 5.77
C ASP A 133 8.16 -14.07 5.20
N LEU A 134 7.29 -13.16 5.67
CA LEU A 134 7.40 -11.74 5.36
C LEU A 134 8.72 -11.16 5.89
N GLY A 135 9.10 -11.46 7.13
CA GLY A 135 10.36 -11.03 7.73
C GLY A 135 11.56 -11.51 6.90
N ARG A 136 11.59 -12.80 6.53
CA ARG A 136 12.61 -13.37 5.64
C ARG A 136 12.61 -12.73 4.26
N GLY A 137 11.43 -12.53 3.67
CA GLY A 137 11.26 -11.88 2.37
C GLY A 137 11.79 -10.44 2.36
N ILE A 138 11.52 -9.68 3.42
CA ILE A 138 12.07 -8.33 3.61
C ILE A 138 13.59 -8.38 3.72
N THR A 139 14.16 -9.33 4.48
CA THR A 139 15.62 -9.43 4.61
C THR A 139 16.29 -9.77 3.27
N ILE A 140 15.70 -10.69 2.50
CA ILE A 140 16.19 -11.07 1.17
C ILE A 140 16.11 -9.88 0.22
N ASN A 141 14.95 -9.21 0.13
CA ASN A 141 14.77 -8.06 -0.73
C ASN A 141 15.67 -6.89 -0.35
N LEU A 142 15.90 -6.64 0.94
CA LEU A 142 16.83 -5.62 1.40
C LEU A 142 18.27 -5.96 0.99
N ARG A 143 18.68 -7.21 1.14
CA ARG A 143 20.00 -7.67 0.67
C ARG A 143 20.13 -7.51 -0.85
N ASN A 144 19.08 -7.83 -1.59
CA ASN A 144 19.05 -7.70 -3.04
C ASN A 144 19.07 -6.23 -3.48
N LEU A 145 18.34 -5.36 -2.80
CA LEU A 145 18.36 -3.91 -3.01
C LEU A 145 19.78 -3.36 -2.82
N LEU A 146 20.47 -3.78 -1.75
CA LEU A 146 21.86 -3.40 -1.49
C LEU A 146 22.78 -3.85 -2.62
N TYR A 147 22.69 -5.11 -3.07
CA TYR A 147 23.47 -5.58 -4.21
C TYR A 147 23.18 -4.80 -5.49
N THR A 148 21.91 -4.54 -5.78
CA THR A 148 21.51 -3.76 -6.95
C THR A 148 22.03 -2.33 -6.87
N LEU A 149 21.96 -1.68 -5.71
CA LEU A 149 22.49 -0.33 -5.50
C LEU A 149 24.02 -0.30 -5.69
N VAL A 150 24.75 -1.25 -5.12
CA VAL A 150 26.20 -1.35 -5.26
C VAL A 150 26.61 -1.61 -6.71
N LEU A 151 25.98 -2.58 -7.38
CA LEU A 151 26.24 -2.87 -8.78
C LEU A 151 25.89 -1.69 -9.69
N THR A 152 24.75 -1.05 -9.44
CA THR A 152 24.35 0.16 -10.18
C THR A 152 25.38 1.27 -9.96
N ALA A 153 25.83 1.52 -8.74
CA ALA A 153 26.85 2.53 -8.45
C ALA A 153 28.20 2.23 -9.11
N ILE A 154 28.59 0.95 -9.24
CA ILE A 154 29.80 0.53 -9.94
C ILE A 154 29.68 0.70 -11.45
N VAL A 155 28.50 0.42 -12.02
CA VAL A 155 28.25 0.50 -13.47
C VAL A 155 27.95 1.93 -13.90
N TRP A 156 27.39 2.77 -13.02
CA TRP A 156 26.98 4.14 -13.33
C TRP A 156 28.08 5.01 -13.98
N PRO A 157 29.37 4.93 -13.59
CA PRO A 157 30.45 5.64 -14.27
C PRO A 157 30.66 5.28 -15.74
N LEU A 158 30.25 4.08 -16.19
CA LEU A 158 30.35 3.66 -17.60
C LEU A 158 29.46 4.49 -18.52
N VAL A 159 28.41 5.12 -17.99
CA VAL A 159 27.51 6.04 -18.72
C VAL A 159 28.27 7.25 -19.28
N PHE A 160 29.43 7.61 -18.72
CA PHE A 160 30.26 8.72 -19.21
C PHE A 160 31.15 8.37 -20.41
N VAL A 161 31.20 7.09 -20.85
CA VAL A 161 31.94 6.70 -22.06
C VAL A 161 30.98 6.72 -23.26
N PRO A 162 31.08 7.73 -24.16
CA PRO A 162 30.18 7.85 -25.30
C PRO A 162 30.54 6.79 -26.34
N LEU A 163 29.97 5.59 -26.20
CA LEU A 163 29.92 4.44 -27.13
C LEU A 163 29.45 3.14 -26.41
N ILE A 164 29.61 3.05 -25.08
CA ILE A 164 29.27 1.86 -24.26
C ILE A 164 28.19 2.19 -23.21
N GLY A 165 28.12 3.45 -22.76
CA GLY A 165 27.16 3.96 -21.79
C GLY A 165 25.71 3.99 -22.26
#